data_AF-A0A9E3T9U0-F1
#
_entry.id   AF-A0A9E3T9U0-F1
#
_cell.length_a   1.000
_cell.length_b   1.000
_cell.length_c   1.000
_cell.angle_alpha   90.00
_cell.angle_beta   90.00
_cell.angle_gamma   90.00
#
_symmetry.space_group_name_H-M   'P 1'
#
loop_
_entity.id
_entity.type
_entity.pdbx_description
1 polymer ?
#
loop_
_entity_poly.entity_id
_entity_poly.type
_entity_poly.pdbx_seq_one_letter_code
_entity_poly.pdbx_strand_id
1 'polypeptide(L)' 'MTTLNPGDEATISVPFTMTPGMAGPHEFRVHLRTNDPVEPDKELIILSNWVE' A
#
# COMPACT_ATOMS: atom_id res chain seq x y z
N MET A 1 -10.12 -6.07 11.30
CA MET A 1 -10.54 -4.66 11.14
C MET A 1 -9.84 -3.89 12.23
N THR A 2 -8.92 -3.00 11.86
CA THR A 2 -8.20 -2.16 12.81
C THR A 2 -9.00 -0.88 13.02
N THR A 3 -9.12 -0.44 14.27
CA THR A 3 -9.78 0.83 14.63
C THR A 3 -8.74 1.73 15.27
N LEU A 4 -8.64 2.97 14.79
CA LEU A 4 -7.78 4.00 15.36
C LEU A 4 -8.66 5.01 16.10
N ASN A 5 -8.29 5.37 17.33
CA ASN A 5 -8.92 6.47 18.02
C ASN A 5 -8.29 7.80 17.56
N PRO A 6 -8.93 8.96 17.84
CA PRO A 6 -8.35 10.25 17.51
C PRO A 6 -6.96 10.42 18.14
N GLY A 7 -5.96 10.67 17.30
CA GLY A 7 -4.55 10.82 17.71
C GLY A 7 -3.73 9.54 17.72
N ASP A 8 -4.34 8.37 17.46
CA ASP A 8 -3.62 7.11 17.32
C ASP A 8 -2.90 7.03 15.97
N GLU A 9 -1.82 6.24 15.95
CA GLU A 9 -1.09 5.87 14.74
C GLU A 9 -1.04 4.34 14.62
N ALA A 10 -0.89 3.85 13.38
CA ALA A 10 -0.66 2.44 13.12
C ALA A 10 0.26 2.25 11.92
N THR A 11 0.94 1.10 11.91
CA THR A 11 1.78 0.67 10.79
C THR A 11 1.08 -0.43 10.01
N ILE A 12 1.07 -0.31 8.68
CA ILE A 12 0.59 -1.34 7.76
C ILE A 12 1.81 -1.92 7.06
N SER A 13 1.97 -3.25 7.13
CA SER A 13 3.04 -3.98 6.46
C SER A 13 2.46 -4.83 5.34
N VAL A 14 2.81 -4.53 4.09
CA VAL A 14 2.37 -5.28 2.90
C VAL A 14 3.60 -5.84 2.20
N PRO A 15 3.78 -7.17 2.16
CA PRO A 15 4.88 -7.78 1.43
C PRO A 15 4.56 -7.82 -0.07
N PHE A 16 5.55 -7.45 -0.89
CA PHE A 16 5.54 -7.65 -2.34
C PHE A 16 6.69 -8.57 -2.70
N THR A 17 6.43 -9.58 -3.53
CA THR A 17 7.43 -10.57 -3.95
C THR A 17 7.60 -10.51 -5.46
N MET A 18 8.84 -10.40 -5.94
CA MET A 18 9.16 -10.49 -7.36
C MET A 18 9.68 -11.90 -7.65
N THR A 19 9.11 -12.56 -8.65
CA THR A 19 9.58 -13.89 -9.09
C THR A 19 10.46 -13.76 -10.34
N PRO A 20 11.29 -14.77 -10.66
CA PRO A 20 12.08 -14.77 -11.90
C PRO A 20 11.19 -14.47 -13.12
N GLY A 21 11.66 -13.58 -13.99
CA GLY A 21 10.87 -13.10 -15.14
C GLY A 21 9.97 -11.89 -14.86
N MET A 22 9.92 -11.38 -13.63
CA MET A 22 9.28 -10.11 -13.27
C MET A 22 10.29 -8.96 -13.14
N ALA A 23 11.37 -8.98 -13.92
CA ALA A 23 12.30 -7.86 -13.97
C ALA A 23 11.67 -6.64 -14.65
N GLY A 24 12.15 -5.46 -14.29
CA GLY A 24 11.73 -4.18 -14.86
C GLY A 24 10.75 -3.38 -13.98
N PRO A 25 10.14 -2.34 -14.58
CA PRO A 25 9.29 -1.40 -13.87
C PRO A 25 7.96 -2.02 -13.44
N HIS A 26 7.57 -1.76 -12.20
CA HIS A 26 6.30 -2.14 -11.59
C HIS A 26 5.70 -0.94 -10.86
N GLU A 27 4.38 -0.83 -10.95
CA GLU A 27 3.58 0.09 -10.16
C GLU A 27 2.62 -0.73 -9.31
N PHE A 28 2.81 -0.70 -7.99
CA PHE A 28 1.88 -1.29 -7.03
C PHE A 28 1.01 -0.20 -6.42
N ARG A 29 -0.22 -0.56 -6.11
CA ARG A 29 -1.18 0.33 -5.44
C ARG A 29 -1.73 -0.38 -4.22
N VAL A 30 -1.66 0.29 -3.07
CA VAL A 30 -2.34 -0.14 -1.86
C VAL A 30 -3.55 0.76 -1.65
N HIS A 31 -4.74 0.17 -1.71
CA HIS A 31 -5.99 0.83 -1.37
C HIS A 31 -6.28 0.68 0.12
N LEU A 32 -6.14 1.78 0.86
CA LEU A 32 -6.56 1.87 2.25
C LEU A 32 -8.00 2.39 2.31
N ARG A 33 -8.93 1.46 2.49
CA ARG A 33 -10.34 1.78 2.71
C ARG A 33 -10.56 2.20 4.16
N THR A 34 -11.16 3.36 4.35
CA THR A 34 -11.43 3.94 5.67
C THR A 34 -12.91 4.32 5.79
N ASN A 35 -13.30 4.76 6.99
CA ASN A 35 -14.60 5.39 7.24
C ASN A 35 -14.51 6.92 7.29
N ASP A 36 -13.40 7.52 6.85
CA ASP A 36 -13.29 8.96 6.69
C ASP A 36 -14.25 9.41 5.57
N PRO A 37 -15.22 10.30 5.85
CA PRO A 37 -16.18 10.74 4.83
C PRO A 37 -15.55 11.58 3.72
N VAL A 38 -14.34 12.12 3.92
CA VAL A 38 -13.61 12.92 2.93
C VAL A 38 -12.72 12.04 2.04
N GLU A 39 -12.00 11.08 2.65
CA GLU A 39 -11.08 10.17 1.95
C GLU A 39 -11.39 8.69 2.28
N PRO A 40 -12.52 8.14 1.81
CA PRO A 40 -12.96 6.78 2.15
C PRO A 40 -12.13 5.68 1.48
N ASP A 41 -11.41 6.02 0.41
CA ASP A 41 -10.40 5.16 -0.22
C ASP A 41 -9.16 5.99 -0.50
N LYS A 42 -8.07 5.66 0.19
CA LYS A 42 -6.78 6.32 0.06
C LYS A 42 -5.81 5.40 -0.68
N GLU A 43 -5.16 5.91 -1.71
CA GLU A 43 -4.21 5.14 -2.52
C GLU A 43 -2.77 5.48 -2.15
N LEU A 44 -1.95 4.45 -1.86
CA LEU A 44 -0.50 4.56 -1.84
C LEU A 44 0.06 3.92 -3.11
N ILE A 45 0.68 4.74 -3.96
CA ILE A 45 1.36 4.29 -5.18
C ILE A 45 2.83 4.00 -4.85
N ILE A 46 3.28 2.80 -5.20
CA ILE A 46 4.65 2.32 -4.98
C ILE A 46 5.25 1.97 -6.33
N LEU A 47 6.23 2.78 -6.76
CA LEU A 47 6.99 2.53 -7.98
C LEU A 47 8.23 1.71 -7.63
N SER A 48 8.42 0.60 -8.32
CA SER A 48 9.57 -0.27 -8.18
C SER A 48 10.19 -0.51 -9.55
N ASN A 49 11.52 -0.54 -9.63
CA ASN A 49 12.21 -1.08 -10.79
C ASN A 49 13.09 -2.23 -10.30
N TRP A 50 12.63 -3.46 -10.50
CA TRP A 50 13.38 -4.64 -10.12
C TRP A 50 14.45 -4.93 -11.17
N VAL A 51 15.72 -4.79 -10.79
CA VAL A 51 16.86 -5.12 -11.64
C VAL A 51 17.46 -6.41 -11.08
N GLU A 52 17.58 -7.43 -11.93
CA GLU A 52 18.26 -8.69 -11.59
C GLU A 52 19.78 -8.51 -11.46
#